data_AF-A0A2V9ULW2-F1
#
_entry.id   AF-A0A2V9ULW2-F1
#
_cell.length_a   1.000
_cell.length_b   1.000
_cell.length_c   1.000
_cell.angle_alpha   90.00
_cell.angle_beta   90.00
_cell.angle_gamma   90.00
#
_symmetry.space_group_name_H-M   'P 1'
#
loop_
_entity.id
_entity.type
_entity.pdbx_description
1 polymer ?
#
loop_
_entity_poly.entity_id
_entity_poly.type
_entity_poly.pdbx_seq_one_letter_code
_entity_poly.pdbx_strand_id
1 'polypeptide(L)'
;MPRKAKHNVTLEQRVRRDLDFLFAQYGASVVANTVEAFGISELIVETDGVELKFTNNERDGDYRILVAPRSVDGVWELLHVALAASTGDDAKSLVVPIYYSDEPTELSYVGLTRLAEIMKPRFAQLERAFAPENYSATHSRMVEIERLVHPR
;
A
#
# COMPACT_ATOMS: atom_id res chain seq x y z
N MET A 1 -20.05 -28.52 -22.67
CA MET A 1 -19.12 -28.73 -21.52
C MET A 1 -19.13 -27.49 -20.66
N PRO A 2 -19.41 -27.56 -19.34
CA PRO A 2 -19.30 -26.38 -18.49
C PRO A 2 -17.81 -26.07 -18.28
N ARG A 3 -17.40 -24.86 -18.64
CA ARG A 3 -16.07 -24.34 -18.27
C ARG A 3 -15.99 -24.35 -16.75
N LYS A 4 -15.03 -25.08 -16.18
CA LYS A 4 -14.69 -24.98 -14.75
C LYS A 4 -14.43 -23.50 -14.46
N ALA A 5 -15.26 -22.88 -13.63
CA ALA A 5 -14.95 -21.56 -13.08
C ALA A 5 -13.63 -21.69 -12.32
N LYS A 6 -12.54 -21.18 -12.88
CA LYS A 6 -11.33 -20.89 -12.10
C LYS A 6 -11.82 -20.05 -10.93
N HIS A 7 -11.65 -20.55 -9.70
CA HIS A 7 -11.94 -19.76 -8.51
C HIS A 7 -10.97 -18.57 -8.54
N ASN A 8 -11.43 -17.44 -9.07
CA ASN A 8 -10.67 -16.20 -9.00
C ASN A 8 -10.71 -15.75 -7.54
N VAL A 9 -9.60 -15.95 -6.84
CA VAL A 9 -9.39 -15.43 -5.49
C VAL A 9 -9.44 -13.90 -5.57
N THR A 10 -10.37 -13.29 -4.84
CA THR A 10 -10.61 -11.84 -4.82
C THR A 10 -9.41 -11.08 -4.24
N LEU A 11 -9.31 -9.78 -4.51
CA LEU A 11 -8.28 -8.92 -3.93
C LEU A 11 -8.27 -8.97 -2.41
N GLU A 12 -9.45 -8.88 -1.78
CA GLU A 12 -9.60 -9.00 -0.33
C GLU A 12 -9.02 -10.32 0.20
N GLN A 13 -9.35 -11.45 -0.44
CA GLN A 13 -8.83 -12.76 -0.01
C GLN A 13 -7.30 -12.83 -0.10
N ARG A 14 -6.70 -12.19 -1.11
CA ARG A 14 -5.23 -12.14 -1.25
C ARG A 14 -4.60 -11.25 -0.19
N VAL A 15 -5.16 -10.07 0.06
CA VAL A 15 -4.68 -9.15 1.11
C VAL A 15 -4.79 -9.80 2.49
N ARG A 16 -5.93 -10.41 2.83
CA ARG A 16 -6.09 -11.13 4.10
C ARG A 16 -5.11 -12.28 4.28
N ARG A 17 -4.74 -12.97 3.20
CA ARG A 17 -3.80 -14.10 3.24
C ARG A 17 -2.35 -13.62 3.34
N ASP A 18 -1.93 -12.70 2.48
CA ASP A 18 -0.53 -12.33 2.32
C ASP A 18 -0.09 -11.25 3.30
N LEU A 19 -1.03 -10.40 3.76
CA LEU A 19 -0.82 -9.36 4.76
C LEU A 19 -1.58 -9.71 6.06
N ASP A 20 -1.59 -10.99 6.42
CA ASP A 20 -2.26 -11.53 7.61
C ASP A 20 -1.92 -10.76 8.90
N PHE A 21 -0.68 -10.28 9.00
CA PHE A 21 -0.18 -9.54 10.15
C PHE A 21 -0.96 -8.25 10.42
N LEU A 22 -1.48 -7.58 9.38
CA LEU A 22 -2.32 -6.39 9.55
C LEU A 22 -3.56 -6.74 10.39
N PHE A 23 -4.21 -7.85 10.04
CA PHE A 23 -5.43 -8.30 10.69
C PHE A 23 -5.14 -8.94 12.06
N ALA A 24 -4.14 -9.80 12.13
CA ALA A 24 -3.86 -10.60 13.32
C ALA A 24 -3.15 -9.80 14.43
N GLN A 25 -2.33 -8.80 14.06
CA GLN A 25 -1.48 -8.07 15.02
C GLN A 25 -1.92 -6.62 15.21
N TYR A 26 -2.47 -5.99 14.17
CA TYR A 26 -2.83 -4.56 14.17
C TYR A 26 -4.34 -4.33 14.05
N GLY A 27 -5.15 -5.38 14.28
CA GLY A 27 -6.61 -5.26 14.33
C GLY A 27 -7.26 -4.77 13.04
N ALA A 28 -6.59 -4.93 11.90
CA ALA A 28 -7.04 -4.33 10.66
C ALA A 28 -8.44 -4.79 10.22
N SER A 29 -9.19 -3.89 9.57
CA SER A 29 -10.51 -4.18 9.01
C SER A 29 -10.62 -3.69 7.57
N VAL A 30 -11.44 -4.36 6.76
CA VAL A 30 -11.74 -3.92 5.39
C VAL A 30 -12.94 -2.99 5.47
N VAL A 31 -12.80 -1.78 4.94
CA VAL A 31 -13.83 -0.74 4.99
C VAL A 31 -14.41 -0.40 3.62
N ALA A 32 -13.66 -0.67 2.55
CA ALA A 32 -14.14 -0.59 1.18
C ALA A 32 -13.55 -1.74 0.36
N ASN A 33 -14.38 -2.33 -0.50
CA ASN A 33 -13.99 -3.36 -1.45
C ASN A 33 -14.82 -3.13 -2.72
N THR A 34 -14.25 -2.43 -3.69
CA THR A 34 -14.92 -2.06 -4.94
C THR A 34 -14.26 -2.78 -6.11
N VAL A 35 -15.11 -3.20 -7.06
CA VAL A 35 -14.69 -3.74 -8.35
C VAL A 35 -15.29 -2.82 -9.40
N GLU A 36 -14.45 -2.05 -10.06
CA GLU A 36 -14.85 -1.16 -11.14
C GLU A 36 -14.94 -1.88 -12.50
N ALA A 37 -15.42 -1.16 -13.50
CA ALA A 37 -15.41 -1.61 -14.89
C ALA A 37 -13.97 -1.94 -15.34
N PHE A 38 -13.83 -2.89 -16.27
CA PHE A 38 -12.52 -3.37 -16.72
C PHE A 38 -11.66 -3.99 -15.60
N GLY A 39 -12.34 -4.49 -14.55
CA GLY A 39 -11.85 -5.22 -13.37
C GLY A 39 -10.67 -4.61 -12.62
N ILE A 40 -10.59 -3.29 -12.67
CA ILE A 40 -9.87 -2.53 -11.65
C ILE A 40 -10.56 -2.82 -10.31
N SER A 41 -9.79 -3.17 -9.30
CA SER A 41 -10.31 -3.42 -7.96
C SER A 41 -9.60 -2.54 -6.95
N GLU A 42 -10.37 -1.93 -6.05
CA GLU A 42 -9.86 -1.13 -4.94
C GLU A 42 -10.30 -1.76 -3.62
N LEU A 43 -9.35 -1.88 -2.70
CA LEU A 43 -9.58 -2.36 -1.34
C LEU A 43 -9.00 -1.34 -0.37
N ILE A 44 -9.79 -0.86 0.58
CA ILE A 44 -9.32 -0.03 1.68
C ILE A 44 -9.33 -0.87 2.96
N VAL A 45 -8.16 -0.91 3.61
CA VAL A 45 -7.92 -1.58 4.89
C VAL A 45 -7.53 -0.52 5.91
N GLU A 46 -8.22 -0.49 7.04
CA GLU A 46 -7.91 0.43 8.15
C GLU A 46 -7.30 -0.33 9.32
N THR A 47 -6.35 0.30 10.02
CA THR A 47 -5.89 -0.08 11.36
C THR A 47 -6.22 1.04 12.34
N ASP A 48 -5.66 1.02 13.55
CA ASP A 48 -5.88 2.08 14.54
C ASP A 48 -5.34 3.44 14.05
N GLY A 49 -4.16 3.45 13.42
CA GLY A 49 -3.48 4.69 13.02
C GLY A 49 -3.54 5.02 11.53
N VAL A 50 -3.72 4.02 10.65
CA VAL A 50 -3.55 4.21 9.20
C VAL A 50 -4.67 3.60 8.37
N GLU A 51 -4.87 4.18 7.20
CA GLU A 51 -5.63 3.58 6.10
C GLU A 51 -4.67 3.16 5.00
N LEU A 52 -4.89 1.98 4.43
CA LEU A 52 -4.14 1.41 3.32
C LEU A 52 -5.09 1.18 2.16
N LYS A 53 -4.77 1.76 1.01
CA LYS A 53 -5.55 1.58 -0.22
C LYS A 53 -4.76 0.75 -1.21
N PHE A 54 -5.30 -0.42 -1.55
CA PHE A 54 -4.76 -1.34 -2.54
C PHE A 54 -5.57 -1.22 -3.82
N THR A 55 -4.92 -0.84 -4.92
CA THR A 55 -5.55 -0.76 -6.24
C THR A 55 -4.86 -1.74 -7.18
N ASN A 56 -5.63 -2.63 -7.82
CA ASN A 56 -5.15 -3.58 -8.81
C ASN A 56 -5.59 -3.17 -10.21
N ASN A 57 -4.71 -3.31 -11.22
CA ASN A 57 -5.11 -3.30 -12.62
C ASN A 57 -5.40 -4.75 -13.09
N GLU A 58 -6.46 -4.96 -13.86
CA GLU A 58 -6.89 -6.33 -14.24
C GLU A 58 -5.86 -7.07 -15.14
N ARG A 59 -4.85 -6.36 -15.66
CA ARG A 59 -3.89 -6.86 -16.65
C ARG A 59 -2.59 -7.41 -16.07
N ASP A 60 -2.05 -6.79 -15.02
CA ASP A 60 -0.66 -7.02 -14.63
C ASP A 60 -0.52 -7.59 -13.21
N GLY A 61 -1.61 -7.70 -12.43
CA GLY A 61 -1.54 -8.30 -11.08
C GLY A 61 -0.68 -7.50 -10.09
N ASP A 62 -0.40 -6.25 -10.43
CA ASP A 62 0.37 -5.29 -9.66
C ASP A 62 -0.55 -4.42 -8.79
N TYR A 63 -0.06 -4.08 -7.60
CA TYR A 63 -0.81 -3.29 -6.61
C TYR A 63 -0.19 -1.91 -6.45
N ARG A 64 -0.95 -0.86 -6.73
CA ARG A 64 -0.65 0.47 -6.19
C ARG A 64 -1.12 0.49 -4.74
N ILE A 65 -0.23 0.91 -3.84
CA ILE A 65 -0.55 0.99 -2.43
C ILE A 65 -0.29 2.39 -1.92
N LEU A 66 -1.36 3.01 -1.44
CA LEU A 66 -1.32 4.31 -0.81
C LEU A 66 -1.61 4.15 0.68
N VAL A 67 -1.07 5.06 1.47
CA VAL A 67 -1.29 5.11 2.92
C VAL A 67 -1.75 6.50 3.34
N ALA A 68 -2.72 6.57 4.24
CA ALA A 68 -3.21 7.83 4.80
C ALA A 68 -3.28 7.73 6.33
N PRO A 69 -3.11 8.84 7.07
CA PRO A 69 -3.42 8.84 8.49
C PRO A 69 -4.94 8.80 8.65
N ARG A 70 -5.43 7.95 9.56
CA ARG A 70 -6.88 7.82 9.79
C ARG A 70 -7.52 9.11 10.33
N SER A 71 -6.72 10.01 10.87
CA SER A 71 -7.18 11.29 11.41
C SER A 71 -7.31 12.41 10.38
N VAL A 72 -6.86 12.21 9.13
CA VAL A 72 -6.88 13.24 8.08
C VAL A 72 -7.48 12.69 6.80
N ASP A 73 -8.71 13.10 6.52
CA ASP A 73 -9.41 12.68 5.31
C ASP A 73 -8.73 13.19 4.03
N GLY A 74 -8.60 12.30 3.05
CA GLY A 74 -8.24 12.65 1.68
C GLY A 74 -6.75 12.90 1.42
N VAL A 75 -5.86 12.71 2.39
CA VAL A 75 -4.41 12.86 2.21
C VAL A 75 -3.75 11.48 2.06
N TRP A 76 -3.56 11.06 0.81
CA TRP A 76 -2.98 9.77 0.46
C TRP A 76 -1.53 9.91 0.02
N GLU A 77 -0.66 9.13 0.65
CA GLU A 77 0.79 9.14 0.46
C GLU A 77 1.27 7.86 -0.19
N LEU A 78 2.41 7.94 -0.87
CA LEU A 78 3.09 6.77 -1.43
C LEU A 78 3.66 5.91 -0.31
N LEU A 79 3.32 4.61 -0.28
CA LEU A 79 3.73 3.73 0.82
C LEU A 79 5.25 3.69 1.02
N HIS A 80 6.06 3.67 -0.04
CA HIS A 80 7.52 3.63 0.11
C HIS A 80 8.09 4.94 0.70
N VAL A 81 7.50 6.09 0.36
CA VAL A 81 7.87 7.39 0.92
C VAL A 81 7.49 7.43 2.40
N ALA A 82 6.29 6.99 2.74
CA ALA A 82 5.80 6.92 4.11
C ALA A 82 6.65 5.98 4.97
N LEU A 83 7.00 4.80 4.44
CA LEU A 83 7.91 3.87 5.12
C LEU A 83 9.28 4.51 5.34
N ALA A 84 9.89 5.09 4.30
CA ALA A 84 11.19 5.78 4.40
C ALA A 84 11.16 6.91 5.44
N ALA A 85 10.11 7.73 5.43
CA ALA A 85 9.93 8.81 6.41
C ALA A 85 9.75 8.28 7.83
N SER A 86 9.05 7.16 8.01
CA SER A 86 8.78 6.55 9.33
C SER A 86 9.98 5.81 9.93
N THR A 87 10.85 5.23 9.10
CA THR A 87 11.98 4.41 9.57
C THR A 87 13.33 5.10 9.45
N GLY A 88 13.43 6.17 8.66
CA GLY A 88 14.71 6.80 8.30
C GLY A 88 15.47 6.06 7.21
N ASP A 89 14.87 5.03 6.59
CA ASP A 89 15.45 4.29 5.47
C ASP A 89 15.55 5.16 4.20
N ASP A 90 16.42 4.77 3.27
CA ASP A 90 16.45 5.38 1.93
C ASP A 90 15.22 4.92 1.13
N ALA A 91 14.41 5.86 0.65
CA ALA A 91 13.24 5.58 -0.18
C ALA A 91 13.60 4.79 -1.45
N LYS A 92 14.81 5.00 -2.02
CA LYS A 92 15.29 4.24 -3.18
C LYS A 92 15.57 2.77 -2.85
N SER A 93 15.82 2.45 -1.58
CA SER A 93 16.02 1.07 -1.11
C SER A 93 14.70 0.35 -0.81
N LEU A 94 13.62 1.11 -0.63
CA LEU A 94 12.29 0.61 -0.33
C LEU A 94 11.42 0.52 -1.58
N VAL A 95 11.99 0.16 -2.73
CA VAL A 95 11.28 0.10 -4.03
C VAL A 95 9.99 -0.73 -3.88
N VAL A 96 8.90 -0.02 -3.65
CA VAL A 96 7.53 -0.47 -3.88
C VAL A 96 7.20 0.14 -5.22
N PRO A 97 6.94 -0.65 -6.27
CA PRO A 97 6.69 -0.12 -7.59
C PRO A 97 5.54 0.88 -7.53
N ILE A 98 5.81 2.09 -8.01
CA ILE A 98 4.80 3.12 -8.20
C ILE A 98 4.86 3.49 -9.67
N TYR A 99 3.83 3.09 -10.41
CA TYR A 99 3.73 3.38 -11.82
C TYR A 99 3.07 4.73 -12.06
N TYR A 100 3.81 5.59 -12.76
CA TYR A 100 3.31 6.79 -13.40
C TYR A 100 3.35 6.70 -14.94
N SER A 101 3.65 5.53 -15.54
CA SER A 101 3.76 5.40 -17.01
C SER A 101 3.31 4.04 -17.60
N ASP A 102 2.89 4.08 -18.87
CA ASP A 102 2.17 3.05 -19.65
C ASP A 102 3.05 1.92 -20.26
N GLU A 103 4.18 1.53 -19.67
CA GLU A 103 5.02 0.43 -20.21
C GLU A 103 5.09 -0.78 -19.25
N PRO A 104 4.17 -1.76 -19.39
CA PRO A 104 4.04 -2.92 -18.49
C PRO A 104 5.17 -3.96 -18.55
N THR A 105 6.06 -3.90 -19.55
CA THR A 105 6.93 -5.03 -19.91
C THR A 105 8.28 -5.09 -19.20
N GLU A 106 8.66 -4.09 -18.40
CA GLU A 106 10.01 -4.01 -17.79
C GLU A 106 10.04 -4.27 -16.27
N LEU A 107 8.96 -4.78 -15.69
CA LEU A 107 8.66 -4.45 -14.31
C LEU A 107 8.68 -5.65 -13.35
N SER A 108 9.41 -5.46 -12.24
CA SER A 108 9.57 -6.44 -11.17
C SER A 108 8.29 -6.49 -10.33
N TYR A 109 7.48 -7.53 -10.54
CA TYR A 109 6.31 -7.84 -9.71
C TYR A 109 6.66 -7.77 -8.21
N VAL A 110 6.15 -6.78 -7.48
CA VAL A 110 6.12 -6.82 -6.01
C VAL A 110 4.78 -7.39 -5.59
N GLY A 111 4.70 -8.71 -5.50
CA GLY A 111 3.52 -9.39 -4.98
C GLY A 111 3.28 -9.03 -3.50
N LEU A 112 2.03 -9.18 -3.03
CA LEU A 112 1.63 -8.91 -1.64
C LEU A 112 2.51 -9.64 -0.61
N THR A 113 3.06 -10.81 -0.96
CA THR A 113 4.04 -11.51 -0.11
C THR A 113 5.33 -10.71 0.11
N ARG A 114 5.91 -10.15 -0.96
CA ARG A 114 7.13 -9.34 -0.86
C ARG A 114 6.86 -8.03 -0.11
N LEU A 115 5.70 -7.44 -0.37
CA LEU A 115 5.22 -6.30 0.39
C LEU A 115 5.12 -6.63 1.89
N ALA A 116 4.59 -7.79 2.26
CA ALA A 116 4.51 -8.21 3.66
C ALA A 116 5.90 -8.30 4.31
N GLU A 117 6.91 -8.82 3.61
CA GLU A 117 8.30 -8.85 4.10
C GLU A 117 8.87 -7.45 4.37
N ILE A 118 8.48 -6.46 3.56
CA ILE A 118 8.91 -5.06 3.71
C ILE A 118 8.14 -4.38 4.84
N MET A 119 6.81 -4.50 4.86
CA MET A 119 5.93 -3.79 5.78
C MET A 119 5.97 -4.35 7.19
N LYS A 120 5.93 -5.68 7.36
CA LYS A 120 5.80 -6.32 8.68
C LYS A 120 6.83 -5.83 9.72
N PRO A 121 8.14 -5.73 9.42
CA PRO A 121 9.10 -5.22 10.40
C PRO A 121 9.04 -3.69 10.63
N ARG A 122 8.28 -2.95 9.80
CA ARG A 122 8.22 -1.47 9.79
C ARG A 122 6.85 -0.91 10.21
N PHE A 123 5.85 -1.76 10.31
CA PHE A 123 4.46 -1.31 10.41
C PHE A 123 4.16 -0.58 11.72
N ALA A 124 4.75 -1.00 12.85
CA ALA A 124 4.62 -0.29 14.11
C ALA A 124 5.19 1.13 14.06
N GLN A 125 6.32 1.33 13.35
CA GLN A 125 6.89 2.66 13.14
C GLN A 125 5.99 3.50 12.22
N LEU A 126 5.42 2.88 11.18
CA LEU A 126 4.47 3.54 10.28
C LEU A 126 3.22 4.03 11.04
N GLU A 127 2.58 3.18 11.84
CA GLU A 127 1.42 3.59 12.65
C GLU A 127 1.76 4.73 13.60
N ARG A 128 2.90 4.64 14.30
CA ARG A 128 3.34 5.70 15.19
C ARG A 128 3.59 7.00 14.44
N ALA A 129 4.21 6.94 13.27
CA ALA A 129 4.51 8.11 12.45
C ALA A 129 3.22 8.79 11.93
N PHE A 130 2.17 8.01 11.72
CA PHE A 130 0.87 8.49 11.23
C PHE A 130 -0.12 8.87 12.35
N ALA A 131 0.27 8.69 13.62
CA ALA A 131 -0.47 9.23 14.75
C ALA A 131 -0.53 10.77 14.70
N PRO A 132 -1.64 11.40 15.14
CA PRO A 132 -1.84 12.85 15.02
C PRO A 132 -0.68 13.70 15.53
N GLU A 133 -0.07 13.30 16.64
CA GLU A 133 1.04 14.00 17.28
C GLU A 133 2.37 13.95 16.49
N ASN A 134 2.53 12.96 15.61
CA ASN A 134 3.77 12.75 14.85
C ASN A 134 3.63 13.13 13.37
N TYR A 135 2.40 13.09 12.84
CA TYR A 135 2.14 13.18 11.41
C TYR A 135 2.70 14.45 10.76
N SER A 136 2.65 15.60 11.42
CA SER A 136 3.22 16.85 10.85
C SER A 136 4.73 16.75 10.58
N ALA A 137 5.48 16.09 11.47
CA ALA A 137 6.91 15.89 11.29
C ALA A 137 7.18 14.84 10.20
N THR A 138 6.44 13.74 10.23
CA THR A 138 6.51 12.68 9.22
C THR A 138 6.19 13.21 7.82
N HIS A 139 5.13 13.99 7.66
CA HIS A 139 4.75 14.60 6.39
C HIS A 139 5.83 15.55 5.85
N SER A 140 6.42 16.37 6.72
CA SER A 140 7.55 17.22 6.34
C SER A 140 8.72 16.39 5.79
N ARG A 141 9.00 15.23 6.42
CA ARG A 141 10.02 14.29 5.95
C ARG A 141 9.65 13.61 4.63
N MET A 142 8.38 13.25 4.43
CA MET A 142 7.89 12.70 3.16
C MET A 142 8.12 13.69 2.02
N VAL A 143 7.77 14.96 2.20
CA VAL A 143 7.98 16.03 1.21
C VAL A 143 9.46 16.21 0.85
N GLU A 144 10.38 16.10 1.82
CA GLU A 144 11.82 16.12 1.55
C GLU A 144 12.27 14.94 0.69
N ILE A 145 11.82 13.73 1.03
CA ILE A 145 12.15 12.49 0.31
C ILE A 145 11.65 12.56 -1.13
N GLU A 146 10.40 12.98 -1.34
CA GLU A 146 9.82 13.09 -2.68
C GLU A 146 10.62 14.03 -3.58
N ARG A 147 11.08 15.17 -3.04
CA ARG A 147 11.93 16.11 -3.79
C ARG A 147 13.27 15.51 -4.22
N LEU A 148 13.80 14.56 -3.45
CA LEU A 148 15.08 13.88 -3.75
C LEU A 148 14.92 12.74 -4.76
N VAL A 149 13.76 12.07 -4.75
CA VAL A 149 13.42 10.97 -5.66
C VAL A 149 12.89 11.50 -7.00
N HIS A 150 12.18 12.63 -6.97
CA HIS A 150 11.62 13.31 -8.13
C HIS A 150 12.07 14.79 -8.18
N PRO A 151 13.35 15.06 -8.47
CA PRO A 151 13.80 16.43 -8.70
C PRO A 151 13.05 16.99 -9.91
N ARG A 152 12.37 18.14 -9.71
CA ARG A 152 11.75 18.90 -10.79
C ARG A 152 12.77 19.38 -11.80
#